data_AF-A0A6P0RUE0-F1
#
_entry.id   AF-A0A6P0RUE0-F1
#
_cell.length_a   1.000
_cell.length_b   1.000
_cell.length_c   1.000
_cell.angle_alpha   90.00
_cell.angle_beta   90.00
_cell.angle_gamma   90.00
#
_symmetry.space_group_name_H-M   'P 1'
#
loop_
_entity.id
_entity.type
_entity.pdbx_description
1 polymer ?
#
loop_
_entity_poly.entity_id
_entity_poly.type
_entity_poly.pdbx_seq_one_letter_code
_entity_poly.pdbx_strand_id
1 'polypeptide(L)'
;MSKNTKNKYRRIADSDAQAVSDEKLRVSFEYIDWNTEEFFFHGMEVKYYQKMFACVCEISKCKESDITEQSHPSLSPKSIFNSSSSVRDSFPESIISQIQEKLFIQTRDKNSSRAQAIEIASRAFEVSLSKNYGRLHGFIWNNTFHIIWFDPAHNLYPMRSGITKHKDAATVKCFAPDEILRLQSKIKELQEENAELYEALG
;
A
#
# COMPACT_ATOMS: atom_id res chain seq x y z
N MET A 1 33.84 38.63 -20.97
CA MET A 1 33.19 38.38 -19.68
C MET A 1 32.09 37.33 -19.87
N SER A 2 32.33 36.04 -19.56
CA SER A 2 31.27 35.01 -19.51
C SER A 2 31.78 33.71 -18.86
N LYS A 3 31.93 33.70 -17.54
CA LYS A 3 32.24 32.47 -16.77
C LYS A 3 31.46 32.31 -15.45
N ASN A 4 30.60 33.26 -15.06
CA ASN A 4 30.00 33.27 -13.71
C ASN A 4 28.53 32.81 -13.63
N THR A 5 27.85 32.61 -14.76
CA THR A 5 26.41 32.27 -14.79
C THR A 5 26.14 30.78 -14.57
N LYS A 6 27.00 29.88 -15.07
CA LYS A 6 26.83 28.41 -14.88
C LYS A 6 26.90 27.98 -13.41
N ASN A 7 27.65 28.70 -12.57
CA ASN A 7 27.87 28.36 -11.16
C ASN A 7 26.68 28.78 -10.27
N LYS A 8 25.98 29.87 -10.63
CA LYS A 8 24.81 30.37 -9.88
C LYS A 8 23.61 29.42 -9.99
N TYR A 9 23.28 28.96 -11.20
CA TYR A 9 22.13 28.06 -11.41
C TYR A 9 22.33 26.67 -10.81
N ARG A 10 23.58 26.17 -10.84
CA ARG A 10 23.91 24.90 -10.20
C ARG A 10 23.74 24.98 -8.67
N ARG A 11 24.21 26.05 -8.03
CA ARG A 11 24.00 26.26 -6.58
C ARG A 11 22.52 26.38 -6.18
N ILE A 12 21.71 27.00 -7.04
CA ILE A 12 20.26 27.09 -6.81
C ILE A 12 19.62 25.71 -6.95
N ALA A 13 19.94 24.95 -8.01
CA ALA A 13 19.45 23.59 -8.19
C ALA A 13 19.90 22.63 -7.07
N ASP A 14 21.15 22.73 -6.62
CA ASP A 14 21.69 21.95 -5.50
C ASP A 14 20.99 22.33 -4.17
N SER A 15 20.71 23.63 -3.96
CA SER A 15 19.98 24.13 -2.79
C SER A 15 18.50 23.72 -2.80
N ASP A 16 17.85 23.75 -3.96
CA ASP A 16 16.45 23.36 -4.12
C ASP A 16 16.32 21.83 -3.96
N ALA A 17 17.25 21.06 -4.51
CA ALA A 17 17.31 19.61 -4.31
C ALA A 17 17.55 19.25 -2.84
N GLN A 18 18.42 19.98 -2.14
CA GLN A 18 18.65 19.79 -0.70
C GLN A 18 17.41 20.16 0.12
N ALA A 19 16.72 21.25 -0.22
CA ALA A 19 15.49 21.66 0.46
C ALA A 19 14.35 20.63 0.27
N VAL A 20 14.24 20.03 -0.91
CA VAL A 20 13.29 18.92 -1.17
C VAL A 20 13.70 17.66 -0.41
N SER A 21 14.99 17.36 -0.31
CA SER A 21 15.52 16.22 0.44
C SER A 21 15.25 16.34 1.95
N ASP A 22 15.21 17.56 2.47
CA ASP A 22 14.91 17.85 3.87
C ASP A 22 13.40 17.90 4.19
N GLU A 23 12.54 17.85 3.17
CA GLU A 23 11.09 17.82 3.34
C GLU A 23 10.62 16.45 3.86
N LYS A 24 9.58 16.46 4.69
CA LYS A 24 8.94 15.23 5.15
C LYS A 24 8.13 14.60 4.02
N LEU A 25 8.08 13.28 4.01
CA LEU A 25 7.30 12.51 3.06
C LEU A 25 5.81 12.77 3.26
N ARG A 26 5.10 12.89 2.15
CA ARG A 26 3.64 12.70 2.13
C ARG A 26 3.34 11.21 2.05
N VAL A 27 2.13 10.81 2.47
CA VAL A 27 1.63 9.44 2.24
C VAL A 27 0.42 9.52 1.32
N SER A 28 0.38 8.63 0.33
CA SER A 28 -0.68 8.57 -0.67
C SER A 28 -1.22 7.15 -0.81
N PHE A 29 -2.52 7.08 -1.07
CA PHE A 29 -3.27 5.85 -1.36
C PHE A 29 -3.77 5.82 -2.81
N GLU A 30 -3.21 6.68 -3.67
CA GLU A 30 -3.63 6.82 -5.07
C GLU A 30 -3.51 5.51 -5.88
N TYR A 31 -2.51 4.70 -5.56
CA TYR A 31 -2.15 3.52 -6.32
C TYR A 31 -2.44 2.21 -5.57
N ILE A 32 -3.45 2.19 -4.70
CA ILE A 32 -3.86 0.94 -4.04
C ILE A 32 -4.22 -0.09 -5.12
N ASP A 33 -3.66 -1.29 -4.97
CA ASP A 33 -4.08 -2.46 -5.75
C ASP A 33 -5.31 -3.11 -5.10
N TRP A 34 -6.46 -2.92 -5.73
CA TRP A 34 -7.73 -3.50 -5.28
C TRP A 34 -7.97 -4.92 -5.78
N ASN A 35 -7.12 -5.42 -6.69
CA ASN A 35 -7.39 -6.67 -7.41
C ASN A 35 -6.62 -7.87 -6.83
N THR A 36 -5.66 -7.63 -5.93
CA THR A 36 -4.92 -8.70 -5.27
C THR A 36 -5.43 -8.92 -3.85
N GLU A 37 -6.30 -9.92 -3.68
CA GLU A 37 -6.94 -10.23 -2.40
C GLU A 37 -5.91 -10.50 -1.29
N GLU A 38 -4.79 -11.15 -1.60
CA GLU A 38 -3.77 -11.52 -0.61
C GLU A 38 -2.97 -10.32 -0.05
N PHE A 39 -3.14 -9.14 -0.68
CA PHE A 39 -2.53 -7.87 -0.27
C PHE A 39 -3.58 -6.83 0.16
N PHE A 40 -4.67 -7.32 0.75
CA PHE A 40 -5.75 -6.50 1.28
C PHE A 40 -5.98 -6.72 2.79
N PHE A 41 -6.73 -5.82 3.45
CA PHE A 41 -6.68 -5.67 4.92
C PHE A 41 -8.04 -5.48 5.62
N HIS A 42 -9.15 -5.87 4.99
CA HIS A 42 -10.46 -5.80 5.64
C HIS A 42 -10.65 -6.91 6.69
N GLY A 43 -11.49 -6.70 7.71
CA GLY A 43 -11.78 -7.74 8.70
C GLY A 43 -10.63 -8.07 9.65
N MET A 44 -9.70 -7.14 9.84
CA MET A 44 -8.61 -7.29 10.81
C MET A 44 -9.05 -6.83 12.21
N GLU A 45 -8.27 -7.19 13.24
CA GLU A 45 -8.54 -6.71 14.60
C GLU A 45 -8.24 -5.20 14.76
N VAL A 46 -8.88 -4.55 15.74
CA VAL A 46 -8.69 -3.11 16.04
C VAL A 46 -7.20 -2.75 16.17
N LYS A 47 -6.42 -3.61 16.81
CA LYS A 47 -4.98 -3.41 17.04
C LYS A 47 -4.15 -3.40 15.75
N TYR A 48 -4.57 -4.15 14.72
CA TYR A 48 -3.93 -4.08 13.41
C TYR A 48 -4.10 -2.67 12.82
N TYR A 49 -5.33 -2.14 12.80
CA TYR A 49 -5.60 -0.81 12.27
C TYR A 49 -4.86 0.29 13.04
N GLN A 50 -4.81 0.20 14.37
CA GLN A 50 -4.02 1.13 15.20
C GLN A 50 -2.54 1.15 14.79
N LYS A 51 -1.95 -0.02 14.54
CA LYS A 51 -0.55 -0.14 14.10
C LYS A 51 -0.34 0.34 12.67
N MET A 52 -1.28 0.06 11.78
CA MET A 52 -1.26 0.55 10.41
C MET A 52 -1.28 2.08 10.37
N PHE A 53 -2.22 2.72 11.07
CA PHE A 53 -2.27 4.19 11.15
C PHE A 53 -1.06 4.79 11.85
N ALA A 54 -0.55 4.15 12.92
CA ALA A 54 0.70 4.59 13.55
C ALA A 54 1.87 4.53 12.56
N CYS A 55 2.01 3.45 11.79
CA CYS A 55 3.03 3.32 10.76
C CYS A 55 2.91 4.41 9.69
N VAL A 56 1.69 4.67 9.18
CA VAL A 56 1.43 5.77 8.23
C VAL A 56 1.85 7.13 8.80
N CYS A 57 1.53 7.39 10.06
CA CYS A 57 1.93 8.61 10.76
C CYS A 57 3.45 8.71 10.99
N GLU A 58 4.16 7.59 11.13
CA GLU A 58 5.61 7.58 11.22
C GLU A 58 6.25 7.83 9.85
N ILE A 59 5.74 7.21 8.78
CA ILE A 59 6.21 7.48 7.41
C ILE A 59 6.10 8.96 7.07
N SER A 60 5.01 9.63 7.46
CA SER A 60 4.83 11.07 7.19
C SER A 60 5.75 11.99 8.00
N LYS A 61 6.51 11.46 8.95
CA LYS A 61 7.54 12.19 9.69
C LYS A 61 8.93 12.00 9.10
N CYS A 62 9.13 10.98 8.26
CA CYS A 62 10.39 10.64 7.64
C CYS A 62 10.73 11.55 6.45
N LYS A 63 12.01 11.70 6.16
CA LYS A 63 12.52 12.18 4.88
C LYS A 63 12.63 11.02 3.88
N GLU A 64 12.80 11.33 2.59
CA GLU A 64 13.07 10.30 1.58
C GLU A 64 14.33 9.47 1.90
N SER A 65 15.38 10.12 2.43
CA SER A 65 16.64 9.45 2.83
C SER A 65 16.41 8.38 3.90
N ASP A 66 15.53 8.62 4.87
CA ASP A 66 15.29 7.69 5.99
C ASP A 66 14.76 6.33 5.51
N ILE A 67 14.03 6.32 4.40
CA ILE A 67 13.47 5.12 3.78
C ILE A 67 14.45 4.53 2.76
N THR A 68 14.99 5.36 1.86
CA THR A 68 15.85 4.91 0.76
C THR A 68 17.19 4.37 1.24
N GLU A 69 17.77 4.97 2.29
CA GLU A 69 19.00 4.49 2.94
C GLU A 69 18.73 3.38 3.97
N GLN A 70 17.46 3.03 4.19
CA GLN A 70 17.04 1.97 5.11
C GLN A 70 17.51 2.21 6.57
N SER A 71 17.58 3.47 6.97
CA SER A 71 18.19 3.90 8.24
C SER A 71 17.17 4.11 9.37
N HIS A 72 15.87 4.21 9.06
CA HIS A 72 14.86 4.52 10.07
C HIS A 72 14.66 3.37 11.09
N PRO A 73 14.94 3.59 12.40
CA PRO A 73 15.01 2.53 13.39
C PRO A 73 13.66 1.85 13.65
N SER A 74 12.58 2.64 13.72
CA SER A 74 11.25 2.11 14.09
C SER A 74 10.49 1.49 12.92
N LEU A 75 10.74 1.97 11.69
CA LEU A 75 10.03 1.49 10.50
C LEU A 75 10.74 0.29 9.87
N SER A 76 12.06 0.19 10.07
CA SER A 76 12.91 -0.85 9.47
C SER A 76 12.62 -1.04 7.97
N PRO A 77 12.67 0.03 7.16
CA PRO A 77 12.32 -0.06 5.74
C PRO A 77 13.26 -1.02 5.03
N LYS A 78 12.73 -1.80 4.10
CA LYS A 78 13.52 -2.71 3.27
C LYS A 78 13.15 -2.60 1.82
N SER A 79 14.14 -2.51 0.95
CA SER A 79 13.87 -2.56 -0.48
C SER A 79 13.41 -3.97 -0.89
N ILE A 80 12.34 -4.04 -1.70
CA ILE A 80 11.72 -5.28 -2.17
C ILE A 80 11.94 -5.48 -3.68
N PHE A 81 11.58 -6.66 -4.19
CA PHE A 81 11.83 -7.10 -5.57
C PHE A 81 13.31 -7.35 -5.94
N ASN A 82 14.18 -7.39 -4.93
CA ASN A 82 15.62 -7.61 -5.12
C ASN A 82 16.02 -9.09 -5.10
N SER A 83 15.09 -10.00 -4.84
CA SER A 83 15.38 -11.44 -4.71
C SER A 83 14.36 -12.29 -5.47
N SER A 84 14.79 -13.49 -5.87
CA SER A 84 13.93 -14.49 -6.52
C SER A 84 13.00 -15.23 -5.55
N SER A 85 13.00 -14.86 -4.27
CA SER A 85 12.22 -15.52 -3.23
C SER A 85 10.84 -14.91 -3.01
N SER A 86 10.55 -13.76 -3.63
CA SER A 86 9.21 -13.19 -3.57
C SER A 86 8.25 -13.92 -4.51
N VAL A 87 6.97 -13.93 -4.16
CA VAL A 87 5.92 -14.42 -5.06
C VAL A 87 5.60 -13.46 -6.20
N ARG A 88 6.06 -12.21 -6.08
CA ARG A 88 5.97 -11.17 -7.12
C ARG A 88 7.30 -10.44 -7.25
N ASP A 89 7.68 -10.13 -8.47
CA ASP A 89 8.90 -9.40 -8.83
C ASP A 89 8.64 -7.91 -9.15
N SER A 90 7.38 -7.50 -9.14
CA SER A 90 6.94 -6.16 -9.50
C SER A 90 5.54 -5.87 -8.95
N PHE A 91 5.18 -4.58 -8.92
CA PHE A 91 3.79 -4.16 -8.73
C PHE A 91 2.95 -4.48 -9.98
N PRO A 92 1.61 -4.57 -9.85
CA PRO A 92 0.74 -4.94 -10.97
C PRO A 92 0.88 -3.99 -12.16
N GLU A 93 0.72 -4.52 -13.37
CA GLU A 93 0.78 -3.73 -14.62
C GLU A 93 -0.22 -2.56 -14.64
N SER A 94 -1.36 -2.69 -13.95
CA SER A 94 -2.33 -1.60 -13.79
C SER A 94 -1.75 -0.40 -13.03
N ILE A 95 -0.86 -0.62 -12.06
CA ILE A 95 -0.16 0.45 -11.33
C ILE A 95 0.90 1.09 -12.23
N ILE A 96 1.69 0.27 -12.93
CA ILE A 96 2.69 0.76 -13.89
C ILE A 96 2.03 1.64 -14.97
N SER A 97 0.87 1.21 -15.47
CA SER A 97 0.08 1.94 -16.47
C SER A 97 -0.40 3.30 -15.95
N GLN A 98 -0.90 3.37 -14.70
CA GLN A 98 -1.32 4.64 -14.10
C GLN A 98 -0.14 5.62 -13.92
N ILE A 99 1.03 5.12 -13.53
CA ILE A 99 2.25 5.95 -13.43
C ILE A 99 2.66 6.42 -14.84
N GLN A 100 2.66 5.52 -15.82
CA GLN A 100 2.97 5.82 -17.21
C GLN A 100 2.07 6.92 -17.78
N GLU A 101 0.76 6.85 -17.56
CA GLU A 101 -0.20 7.85 -18.03
C GLU A 101 0.13 9.25 -17.49
N LYS A 102 0.49 9.35 -16.20
CA LYS A 102 0.91 10.62 -15.60
C LYS A 102 2.21 11.15 -16.19
N LEU A 103 3.19 10.28 -16.42
CA LEU A 103 4.46 10.65 -17.02
C LEU A 103 4.32 11.03 -18.48
N PHE A 104 3.41 10.39 -19.21
CA PHE A 104 3.16 10.68 -20.62
C PHE A 104 2.75 12.13 -20.85
N ILE A 105 2.01 12.75 -19.93
CA ILE A 105 1.65 14.18 -19.98
C ILE A 105 2.91 15.06 -20.06
N GLN A 106 3.99 14.63 -19.40
CA GLN A 106 5.25 15.36 -19.34
C GLN A 106 6.18 15.00 -20.50
N THR A 107 6.35 13.71 -20.81
CA THR A 107 7.31 13.24 -21.81
C THR A 107 6.79 13.34 -23.24
N ARG A 108 5.47 13.20 -23.44
CA ARG A 108 4.80 13.01 -24.74
C ARG A 108 5.37 11.85 -25.57
N ASP A 109 6.03 10.90 -24.89
CA ASP A 109 6.60 9.69 -25.50
C ASP A 109 6.23 8.46 -24.67
N LYS A 110 5.64 7.48 -25.35
CA LYS A 110 5.09 6.27 -24.71
C LYS A 110 6.18 5.34 -24.20
N ASN A 111 7.29 5.22 -24.92
CA ASN A 111 8.38 4.32 -24.54
C ASN A 111 9.17 4.87 -23.34
N SER A 112 9.50 6.15 -23.38
CA SER A 112 10.17 6.85 -22.28
C SER A 112 9.32 6.90 -21.02
N SER A 113 8.02 7.21 -21.13
CA SER A 113 7.10 7.20 -19.96
C SER A 113 6.97 5.81 -19.35
N ARG A 114 6.94 4.74 -20.17
CA ARG A 114 6.90 3.37 -19.66
C ARG A 114 8.20 2.99 -18.94
N ALA A 115 9.36 3.28 -19.53
CA ALA A 115 10.64 2.97 -18.90
C ALA A 115 10.79 3.68 -17.54
N GLN A 116 10.41 4.96 -17.46
CA GLN A 116 10.41 5.72 -16.22
C GLN A 116 9.40 5.18 -15.19
N ALA A 117 8.21 4.75 -15.63
CA ALA A 117 7.22 4.14 -14.73
C ALA A 117 7.74 2.86 -14.09
N ILE A 118 8.43 2.00 -14.86
CA ILE A 118 9.07 0.78 -14.36
C ILE A 118 10.17 1.12 -13.36
N GLU A 119 11.03 2.10 -13.67
CA GLU A 119 12.10 2.54 -12.78
C GLU A 119 11.55 3.05 -11.44
N ILE A 120 10.53 3.92 -11.48
CA ILE A 120 9.86 4.43 -10.28
C ILE A 120 9.27 3.29 -9.45
N ALA A 121 8.53 2.38 -10.09
CA ALA A 121 7.91 1.26 -9.40
C ALA A 121 8.93 0.25 -8.85
N SER A 122 10.12 0.13 -9.46
CA SER A 122 11.19 -0.73 -8.96
C SER A 122 11.87 -0.18 -7.69
N ARG A 123 11.75 1.11 -7.39
CA ARG A 123 12.19 1.73 -6.13
C ARG A 123 11.18 1.44 -5.01
N ALA A 124 10.88 0.15 -4.84
CA ALA A 124 9.86 -0.36 -3.95
C ALA A 124 10.44 -0.70 -2.58
N PHE A 125 9.63 -0.49 -1.55
CA PHE A 125 9.96 -0.73 -0.15
C PHE A 125 8.82 -1.44 0.58
N GLU A 126 9.18 -2.29 1.53
CA GLU A 126 8.31 -2.73 2.61
C GLU A 126 8.65 -1.97 3.91
N VAL A 127 7.61 -1.68 4.70
CA VAL A 127 7.73 -1.21 6.08
C VAL A 127 6.91 -2.10 7.01
N SER A 128 7.51 -2.49 8.13
CA SER A 128 6.88 -3.41 9.10
C SER A 128 5.93 -2.65 10.01
N LEU A 129 4.69 -3.15 10.17
CA LEU A 129 3.75 -2.56 11.14
C LEU A 129 4.18 -2.86 12.59
N SER A 130 4.66 -4.08 12.81
CA SER A 130 5.40 -4.56 13.98
C SER A 130 5.56 -6.08 13.85
N LYS A 131 6.19 -6.73 14.85
CA LYS A 131 6.29 -8.19 14.89
C LYS A 131 4.91 -8.85 14.77
N ASN A 132 4.73 -9.64 13.71
CA ASN A 132 3.52 -10.43 13.40
C ASN A 132 2.26 -9.63 13.03
N TYR A 133 2.40 -8.36 12.65
CA TYR A 133 1.25 -7.51 12.26
C TYR A 133 1.22 -7.17 10.77
N GLY A 134 2.04 -7.83 9.95
CA GLY A 134 2.10 -7.53 8.52
C GLY A 134 2.99 -6.34 8.16
N ARG A 135 2.87 -5.93 6.90
CA ARG A 135 3.67 -4.87 6.27
C ARG A 135 2.83 -3.99 5.36
N LEU A 136 3.33 -2.80 5.08
CA LEU A 136 2.87 -1.98 3.96
C LEU A 136 3.93 -2.03 2.87
N HIS A 137 3.50 -2.18 1.61
CA HIS A 137 4.41 -2.11 0.47
C HIS A 137 4.06 -0.90 -0.40
N GLY A 138 5.09 -0.22 -0.87
CA GLY A 138 4.94 0.98 -1.65
C GLY A 138 6.21 1.39 -2.36
N PHE A 139 6.16 2.55 -3.02
CA PHE A 139 7.33 3.19 -3.62
C PHE A 139 7.33 4.67 -3.31
N ILE A 140 8.49 5.31 -3.45
CA ILE A 140 8.62 6.76 -3.27
C ILE A 140 8.65 7.44 -4.63
N TRP A 141 7.79 8.45 -4.79
CA TRP A 141 7.80 9.31 -5.97
C TRP A 141 7.27 10.71 -5.62
N ASN A 142 7.99 11.76 -6.03
CA ASN A 142 7.67 13.17 -5.75
C ASN A 142 7.48 13.45 -4.25
N ASN A 143 8.48 13.10 -3.43
CA ASN A 143 8.48 13.24 -1.97
C ASN A 143 7.21 12.65 -1.31
N THR A 144 6.72 11.54 -1.86
CA THR A 144 5.48 10.88 -1.42
C THR A 144 5.70 9.38 -1.41
N PHE A 145 5.40 8.74 -0.28
CA PHE A 145 5.31 7.29 -0.18
C PHE A 145 3.92 6.85 -0.62
N HIS A 146 3.85 6.18 -1.77
CA HIS A 146 2.61 5.64 -2.34
C HIS A 146 2.41 4.21 -1.85
N ILE A 147 1.39 3.98 -1.03
CA ILE A 147 1.03 2.64 -0.53
C ILE A 147 0.24 1.91 -1.62
N ILE A 148 0.68 0.70 -1.95
CA ILE A 148 0.11 -0.15 -2.99
C ILE A 148 -0.59 -1.37 -2.38
N TRP A 149 0.11 -2.03 -1.45
CA TRP A 149 -0.32 -3.28 -0.84
C TRP A 149 -0.33 -3.18 0.67
N PHE A 150 -1.34 -3.81 1.26
CA PHE A 150 -1.42 -4.07 2.68
C PHE A 150 -1.21 -5.56 2.88
N ASP A 151 -0.09 -5.97 3.44
CA ASP A 151 0.28 -7.38 3.55
C ASP A 151 0.18 -7.85 5.01
N PRO A 152 -1.05 -8.09 5.55
CA PRO A 152 -1.23 -8.51 6.94
C PRO A 152 -0.58 -9.86 7.25
N ALA A 153 -0.46 -10.74 6.24
CA ALA A 153 -0.02 -12.12 6.42
C ALA A 153 1.41 -12.40 5.92
N HIS A 154 2.17 -11.37 5.55
CA HIS A 154 3.55 -11.50 5.08
C HIS A 154 3.69 -12.33 3.78
N ASN A 155 2.70 -12.22 2.89
CA ASN A 155 2.54 -12.97 1.67
C ASN A 155 3.55 -12.65 0.56
N LEU A 156 4.21 -11.48 0.57
CA LEU A 156 5.19 -11.18 -0.49
C LEU A 156 6.41 -12.11 -0.43
N TYR A 157 6.82 -12.50 0.78
CA TYR A 157 7.88 -13.46 1.04
C TYR A 157 7.33 -14.59 1.93
N PRO A 158 6.47 -15.46 1.37
CA PRO A 158 5.91 -16.54 2.13
C PRO A 158 7.06 -17.51 2.39
N MET A 159 7.35 -17.74 3.67
CA MET A 159 8.36 -18.71 4.07
C MET A 159 7.85 -20.13 3.75
N ARG A 160 8.16 -21.12 4.58
CA ARG A 160 7.73 -22.51 4.37
C ARG A 160 6.20 -22.71 4.39
N SER A 161 5.44 -21.73 4.86
CA SER A 161 3.99 -21.78 5.04
C SER A 161 3.16 -21.49 3.79
N GLY A 162 3.77 -20.97 2.72
CA GLY A 162 3.03 -20.54 1.52
C GLY A 162 2.21 -19.27 1.74
N ILE A 163 1.40 -18.92 0.74
CA ILE A 163 0.54 -17.73 0.74
C ILE A 163 -0.67 -17.98 1.64
N THR A 164 -0.91 -17.07 2.58
CA THR A 164 -2.11 -17.06 3.42
C THR A 164 -3.19 -16.23 2.73
N LYS A 165 -4.34 -16.83 2.43
CA LYS A 165 -5.45 -16.11 1.82
C LYS A 165 -6.07 -15.14 2.82
N HIS A 166 -6.63 -14.06 2.30
CA HIS A 166 -7.21 -13.01 3.14
C HIS A 166 -8.29 -13.52 4.09
N LYS A 167 -9.19 -14.38 3.60
CA LYS A 167 -10.23 -15.04 4.40
C LYS A 167 -9.69 -15.79 5.63
N ASP A 168 -8.44 -16.27 5.57
CA ASP A 168 -7.78 -17.03 6.63
C ASP A 168 -6.99 -16.10 7.57
N ALA A 169 -6.62 -14.90 7.10
CA ALA A 169 -5.95 -13.87 7.89
C ALA A 169 -6.93 -12.95 8.64
N ALA A 170 -8.13 -12.72 8.10
CA ALA A 170 -9.17 -11.90 8.71
C ALA A 170 -9.63 -12.51 10.04
N THR A 171 -9.48 -11.76 11.14
CA THR A 171 -9.82 -12.22 12.49
C THR A 171 -11.18 -11.74 12.97
N VAL A 172 -11.71 -10.69 12.36
CA VAL A 172 -13.03 -10.15 12.65
C VAL A 172 -13.96 -10.58 11.53
N LYS A 173 -15.07 -11.24 11.88
CA LYS A 173 -16.17 -11.44 10.93
C LYS A 173 -16.61 -10.06 10.43
N CYS A 174 -16.26 -9.74 9.19
CA CYS A 174 -16.86 -8.61 8.51
C CYS A 174 -18.38 -8.83 8.51
N PHE A 175 -19.14 -7.83 8.96
CA PHE A 175 -20.54 -7.70 8.57
C PHE A 175 -20.56 -7.35 7.07
N ALA A 176 -20.27 -8.35 6.24
CA ALA A 176 -20.34 -8.22 4.79
C ALA A 176 -21.80 -7.97 4.38
N PRO A 177 -22.05 -7.25 3.28
CA PRO A 177 -23.41 -7.11 2.74
C PRO A 177 -24.13 -8.44 2.57
N ASP A 178 -23.42 -9.51 2.20
CA ASP A 178 -23.98 -10.85 2.07
C ASP A 178 -24.42 -11.45 3.41
N GLU A 179 -23.72 -11.16 4.51
CA GLU A 179 -24.13 -11.58 5.86
C GLU A 179 -25.37 -10.80 6.31
N ILE A 180 -25.48 -9.53 5.92
CA ILE A 180 -26.71 -8.73 6.14
C ILE A 180 -27.88 -9.35 5.37
N LEU A 181 -27.68 -9.68 4.08
CA LEU A 181 -28.71 -10.33 3.26
C LEU A 181 -29.10 -11.70 3.82
N ARG A 182 -28.13 -12.50 4.27
CA ARG A 182 -28.37 -13.79 4.91
C ARG A 182 -29.18 -13.64 6.19
N LEU A 183 -28.80 -12.69 7.05
CA LEU A 183 -29.50 -12.42 8.30
C LEU A 183 -30.91 -11.86 8.05
N GLN A 184 -31.09 -11.00 7.05
CA GLN A 184 -32.41 -10.49 6.65
C GLN A 184 -33.32 -11.62 6.14
N SER A 185 -32.81 -12.50 5.27
CA SER A 185 -33.55 -13.69 4.83
C SER A 185 -33.92 -14.59 6.00
N LYS A 186 -33.00 -14.78 6.96
CA LYS A 186 -33.28 -15.62 8.14
C LYS A 186 -34.30 -14.98 9.08
N ILE A 187 -34.28 -13.66 9.26
CA ILE A 187 -35.29 -12.94 10.04
C ILE A 187 -36.67 -13.12 9.40
N LYS A 188 -36.76 -12.99 8.07
CA LYS A 188 -38.02 -13.16 7.34
C LYS A 188 -38.58 -14.57 7.53
N GLU A 189 -37.75 -15.60 7.34
CA GLU A 189 -38.13 -17.01 7.50
C GLU A 189 -38.64 -17.30 8.93
N LEU A 190 -37.95 -16.79 9.95
CA LEU A 190 -38.37 -16.94 11.35
C LEU A 190 -39.64 -16.16 11.70
N GLN A 191 -39.93 -15.06 11.01
CA GLN A 191 -41.17 -14.30 11.19
C GLN A 191 -42.36 -15.04 10.58
N GLU A 192 -42.17 -15.66 9.41
CA GLU A 192 -43.17 -16.53 8.78
C GLU A 192 -43.49 -17.73 9.67
N GLU A 193 -42.46 -18.44 10.16
CA GLU A 193 -42.65 -19.59 11.07
C GLU A 193 -43.35 -19.20 12.38
N ASN A 194 -43.00 -18.06 12.98
CA ASN A 194 -43.69 -17.57 14.17
C ASN A 194 -45.16 -17.23 13.88
N ALA A 195 -45.47 -16.61 12.73
CA ALA A 195 -46.84 -16.28 12.37
C ALA A 195 -47.71 -17.54 12.24
N GLU A 196 -47.19 -18.58 11.57
CA GLU A 196 -47.86 -19.87 11.46
C GLU A 196 -48.09 -20.52 12.84
N LEU A 197 -47.12 -20.45 13.73
CA LEU A 197 -47.26 -20.96 15.10
C LEU A 197 -48.30 -20.18 15.92
N TYR A 198 -48.35 -18.86 15.79
CA TYR A 198 -49.38 -18.05 16.45
C TYR A 198 -50.78 -18.36 15.93
N GLU A 199 -50.94 -18.60 14.62
CA GLU A 199 -52.23 -19.03 14.04
C GLU A 199 -52.62 -20.45 14.47
N ALA A 200 -51.66 -21.34 14.67
CA ALA A 200 -51.92 -22.71 15.12
C ALA A 200 -52.25 -22.82 16.63
N LEU A 201 -51.86 -21.83 17.42
CA LEU A 201 -52.04 -21.79 18.89
C LEU A 201 -53.14 -20.83 19.36
N GLY A 202 -53.61 -19.93 18.49
CA GLY A 202 -54.73 -18.99 18.73
C GLY A 202 -56.06 -19.52 18.26
#